data_AF-A0A7C5EVR7-F1
#
_entry.id   AF-A0A7C5EVR7-F1
#
_cell.length_a   1.000
_cell.length_b   1.000
_cell.length_c   1.000
_cell.angle_alpha   90.00
_cell.angle_beta   90.00
_cell.angle_gamma   90.00
#
_symmetry.space_group_name_H-M   'P 1'
#
loop_
_entity.id
_entity.type
_entity.pdbx_description
1 polymer ?
#
loop_
_entity_poly.entity_id
_entity_poly.type
_entity_poly.pdbx_seq_one_letter_code
_entity_poly.pdbx_strand_id
1 'polypeptide(L)'
;MSCNRWRFVSVLTILALLLSLIGVAPAGAAPGNQANPPQRIVPQDVKPPADRAQHLGLTEETPEVALQKIDPSLRALAQQGGKETVSIYVTATPDVDLSRYLRMMIARPVIFGGVRNVYGVAKAADLLAIAQMPGVTGIVAAENVLRALPYDAEREDTPNRSLALERLNQLRANEVPYRETAAAQNDVKIQGWFDVRDGHQSSKAWEKGFKGQGVVVGVLDDGIDFAHPDLQGTYAVVTDPDSPYYGWPMAFSQVSMRYFVYEVYFQDQGARGITEQWNGSRWADTQTEATIHDPQGPLTGTVTYQPLNAASPHEYLVPKTSQSGTYKLGSLPEKNLLGVFGERVAILVVDEHTAGVYDTVYVDLDDDYDFTDEKPATKESPEIYRDMDGDGFADISGGLLVWISDGENVPPMADWLWGVQCGDEVGTLKACPDSGSLLQFAGPFDGGYTHGTQCASNIAGQGKVSAGLTAQPCRVGGMVQGGAPEVGLMD
;
A
#
# COMPACT_ATOMS: atom_id res chain seq x y z
N MET A 1 45.22 -11.78 -49.13
CA MET A 1 43.84 -11.45 -49.49
C MET A 1 42.92 -12.48 -48.84
N SER A 2 42.47 -12.18 -47.62
CA SER A 2 41.75 -13.10 -46.74
C SER A 2 40.24 -12.84 -46.82
N CYS A 3 39.49 -13.90 -47.12
CA CYS A 3 38.04 -13.94 -47.10
C CYS A 3 37.60 -14.98 -46.06
N ASN A 4 36.50 -14.70 -45.35
CA ASN A 4 35.64 -15.66 -44.64
C ASN A 4 36.19 -16.48 -43.46
N ARG A 5 36.53 -15.84 -42.33
CA ARG A 5 36.65 -16.56 -41.03
C ARG A 5 35.99 -15.91 -39.81
N TRP A 6 35.19 -14.85 -39.97
CA TRP A 6 34.63 -14.10 -38.83
C TRP A 6 33.09 -14.08 -38.76
N ARG A 7 32.43 -15.16 -39.21
CA ARG A 7 30.97 -15.35 -39.03
C ARG A 7 30.55 -16.72 -38.51
N PHE A 8 31.48 -17.66 -38.32
CA PHE A 8 31.16 -19.01 -37.82
C PHE A 8 31.39 -19.21 -36.32
N VAL A 9 32.11 -18.31 -35.64
CA VAL A 9 32.37 -18.43 -34.19
C VAL A 9 31.22 -17.84 -33.36
N SER A 10 30.52 -16.82 -33.84
CA SER A 10 29.43 -16.18 -33.09
C SER A 10 28.11 -16.96 -33.05
N VAL A 11 27.91 -17.93 -33.97
CA VAL A 11 26.68 -18.74 -34.02
C VAL A 11 26.78 -20.00 -33.14
N LEU A 12 27.99 -20.50 -32.89
CA LEU A 12 28.20 -21.69 -32.05
C LEU A 12 28.14 -21.37 -30.54
N THR A 13 28.50 -20.15 -30.13
CA THR A 13 28.40 -19.74 -28.71
C THR A 13 26.95 -19.47 -28.28
N ILE A 14 26.09 -19.03 -29.22
CA ILE A 14 24.66 -18.79 -28.94
C ILE A 14 23.87 -20.10 -28.89
N LEU A 15 24.26 -21.14 -29.65
CA LEU A 15 23.62 -22.45 -29.55
C LEU A 15 24.01 -23.25 -28.30
N ALA A 16 25.20 -23.01 -27.73
CA ALA A 16 25.64 -23.69 -26.50
C ALA A 16 24.99 -23.14 -25.22
N LEU A 17 24.53 -21.87 -25.23
CA LEU A 17 23.78 -21.26 -24.13
C LEU A 17 22.28 -21.57 -24.14
N LEU A 18 21.74 -22.06 -25.27
CA LEU A 18 20.34 -22.47 -25.39
C LEU A 18 20.09 -23.95 -25.06
N LEU A 19 21.14 -24.76 -24.84
CA LEU A 19 21.04 -26.19 -24.52
C LEU A 19 21.26 -26.53 -23.04
N SER A 20 21.52 -25.56 -22.16
CA SER A 20 21.68 -25.76 -20.71
C SER A 20 20.42 -25.46 -19.88
N LEU A 21 19.28 -25.12 -20.50
CA LEU A 21 18.00 -24.87 -19.81
C LEU A 21 17.00 -26.03 -19.88
N ILE A 22 17.41 -27.20 -20.38
CA ILE A 22 16.57 -28.40 -20.29
C ILE A 22 16.92 -29.13 -18.98
N GLY A 23 16.39 -28.59 -17.88
CA GLY A 23 16.25 -29.35 -16.65
C GLY A 23 15.31 -30.53 -16.90
N VAL A 24 15.81 -31.74 -16.71
CA VAL A 24 15.02 -32.98 -16.76
C VAL A 24 13.97 -32.91 -15.65
N ALA A 25 12.71 -32.64 -16.01
CA ALA A 25 11.60 -32.82 -15.11
C ALA A 25 11.49 -34.32 -14.75
N PRO A 26 11.44 -34.70 -13.46
CA PRO A 26 11.13 -36.07 -13.10
C PRO A 26 9.73 -36.41 -13.62
N ALA A 27 9.57 -37.58 -14.21
CA ALA A 27 8.30 -38.11 -14.69
C ALA A 27 7.32 -38.26 -13.50
N GLY A 28 6.55 -37.21 -13.24
CA GLY A 28 5.47 -37.18 -12.28
C GLY A 28 4.19 -37.75 -12.90
N ALA A 29 3.47 -38.54 -12.09
CA ALA A 29 2.29 -39.31 -12.45
C ALA A 29 1.18 -38.52 -13.16
N ALA A 30 0.37 -39.24 -13.93
CA ALA A 30 -0.84 -38.74 -14.58
C ALA A 30 -1.71 -37.90 -13.62
N PRO A 31 -2.33 -36.80 -14.09
CA PRO A 31 -3.18 -35.99 -13.24
C PRO A 31 -4.44 -36.77 -12.88
N GLY A 32 -4.44 -37.38 -11.70
CA GLY A 32 -5.66 -37.75 -11.01
C GLY A 32 -6.47 -36.48 -10.76
N ASN A 33 -7.80 -36.56 -10.88
CA ASN A 33 -8.74 -35.49 -10.54
C ASN A 33 -8.34 -34.85 -9.21
N GLN A 34 -7.67 -33.69 -9.26
CA GLN A 34 -7.48 -32.86 -8.08
C GLN A 34 -8.85 -32.32 -7.72
N ALA A 35 -9.41 -32.85 -6.62
CA ALA A 35 -10.53 -32.22 -5.97
C ALA A 35 -10.17 -30.76 -5.68
N ASN A 36 -11.12 -29.84 -5.86
CA ASN A 36 -10.93 -28.44 -5.50
C ASN A 36 -10.45 -28.38 -4.03
N PRO A 37 -9.42 -27.56 -3.71
CA PRO A 37 -9.01 -27.35 -2.33
C PRO A 37 -10.21 -26.87 -1.50
N PRO A 38 -10.25 -27.21 -0.19
CA PRO A 38 -11.37 -26.90 0.68
C PRO A 38 -11.63 -25.39 0.71
N GLN A 39 -12.90 -25.02 0.59
CA GLN A 39 -13.35 -23.64 0.65
C GLN A 39 -13.25 -23.12 2.08
N ARG A 40 -12.64 -21.96 2.26
CA ARG A 40 -12.59 -21.27 3.55
C ARG A 40 -13.75 -20.28 3.55
N ILE A 41 -14.85 -20.71 4.16
CA ILE A 41 -16.06 -19.89 4.32
C ILE A 41 -15.83 -19.01 5.55
N VAL A 42 -15.81 -17.69 5.34
CA VAL A 42 -15.81 -16.71 6.42
C VAL A 42 -17.08 -16.90 7.27
N PRO A 43 -16.99 -16.95 8.62
CA PRO A 43 -18.14 -17.20 9.49
C PRO A 43 -19.31 -16.25 9.22
N GLN A 44 -20.52 -16.83 9.15
CA GLN A 44 -21.77 -16.13 8.88
C GLN A 44 -22.45 -15.69 10.17
N ASP A 45 -22.06 -14.56 10.76
CA ASP A 45 -22.77 -14.05 11.95
C ASP A 45 -23.07 -12.55 11.89
N VAL A 46 -23.72 -12.11 10.81
CA VAL A 46 -24.57 -10.91 10.85
C VAL A 46 -25.86 -11.19 10.10
N LYS A 47 -26.97 -11.34 10.83
CA LYS A 47 -28.31 -11.36 10.22
C LYS A 47 -28.63 -9.95 9.70
N PRO A 48 -28.86 -9.77 8.39
CA PRO A 48 -29.16 -8.45 7.85
C PRO A 48 -30.53 -7.94 8.35
N PRO A 49 -30.74 -6.61 8.41
CA PRO A 49 -32.07 -6.06 8.48
C PRO A 49 -32.86 -6.53 7.25
N ALA A 50 -33.94 -7.27 7.50
CA ALA A 50 -34.83 -7.76 6.46
C ALA A 50 -35.69 -6.59 5.95
N ASP A 51 -35.17 -5.75 5.06
CA ASP A 51 -35.98 -4.88 4.20
C ASP A 51 -35.14 -4.22 3.09
N ARG A 52 -34.89 -4.99 2.01
CA ARG A 52 -34.69 -4.51 0.62
C ARG A 52 -34.51 -5.63 -0.42
N ALA A 53 -34.38 -6.89 0.02
CA ALA A 53 -34.31 -8.04 -0.88
C ALA A 53 -35.62 -8.32 -1.66
N GLN A 54 -36.72 -7.62 -1.38
CA GLN A 54 -38.05 -7.90 -1.93
C GLN A 54 -38.27 -7.45 -3.40
N HIS A 55 -37.25 -6.92 -4.09
CA HIS A 55 -37.39 -6.46 -5.48
C HIS A 55 -36.44 -7.11 -6.50
N LEU A 56 -35.69 -8.14 -6.12
CA LEU A 56 -34.92 -8.94 -7.07
C LEU A 56 -35.83 -10.03 -7.65
N GLY A 57 -36.45 -9.72 -8.80
CA GLY A 57 -37.36 -10.64 -9.50
C GLY A 57 -36.70 -11.98 -9.80
N LEU A 58 -37.27 -13.06 -9.26
CA LEU A 58 -36.83 -14.44 -9.43
C LEU A 58 -37.44 -15.07 -10.70
N THR A 59 -37.17 -14.49 -11.87
CA THR A 59 -37.60 -15.07 -13.17
C THR A 59 -36.42 -15.75 -13.86
N GLU A 60 -36.67 -16.85 -14.59
CA GLU A 60 -35.67 -17.45 -15.47
C GLU A 60 -35.14 -16.39 -16.46
N GLU A 61 -33.81 -16.22 -16.48
CA GLU A 61 -33.19 -15.18 -17.29
C GLU A 61 -32.60 -15.76 -18.57
N THR A 62 -32.93 -15.12 -19.70
CA THR A 62 -32.33 -15.50 -20.98
C THR A 62 -30.83 -15.16 -20.98
N PRO A 63 -30.02 -15.86 -21.79
CA PRO A 63 -28.58 -15.57 -21.91
C PRO A 63 -28.27 -14.10 -22.26
N GLU A 64 -29.15 -13.42 -23.02
CA GLU A 64 -28.98 -12.01 -23.39
C GLU A 64 -29.15 -11.07 -22.18
N VAL A 65 -30.07 -11.37 -21.26
CA VAL A 65 -30.25 -10.62 -20.02
C VAL A 65 -29.09 -10.90 -19.06
N ALA A 66 -28.68 -12.16 -18.93
CA ALA A 66 -27.53 -12.54 -18.12
C ALA A 66 -26.22 -11.87 -18.58
N LEU A 67 -26.01 -11.73 -19.89
CA LEU A 67 -24.84 -11.05 -20.43
C LEU A 67 -24.77 -9.56 -20.03
N GLN A 68 -25.90 -8.90 -19.79
CA GLN A 68 -25.94 -7.51 -19.33
C GLN A 68 -25.43 -7.35 -17.90
N LYS A 69 -25.54 -8.39 -17.07
CA LYS A 69 -24.99 -8.44 -15.70
C LYS A 69 -23.46 -8.59 -15.68
N ILE A 70 -22.88 -9.07 -16.78
CA ILE A 70 -21.43 -9.26 -16.91
C ILE A 70 -20.80 -7.94 -17.38
N ASP A 71 -19.72 -7.53 -16.71
CA ASP A 71 -18.89 -6.39 -17.07
C ASP A 71 -18.52 -6.46 -18.57
N PRO A 72 -18.64 -5.35 -19.33
CA PRO A 72 -18.29 -5.30 -20.75
C PRO A 72 -16.95 -5.95 -21.10
N SER A 73 -15.93 -5.80 -20.25
CA SER A 73 -14.60 -6.38 -20.46
C SER A 73 -14.57 -7.91 -20.45
N LEU A 74 -15.55 -8.55 -19.80
CA LEU A 74 -15.63 -10.01 -19.66
C LEU A 74 -16.61 -10.67 -20.62
N ARG A 75 -17.44 -9.90 -21.35
CA ARG A 75 -18.54 -10.46 -22.17
C ARG A 75 -18.04 -11.34 -23.30
N ALA A 76 -17.00 -10.90 -24.02
CA ALA A 76 -16.43 -11.70 -25.11
C ALA A 76 -15.89 -13.04 -24.59
N LEU A 77 -15.20 -12.99 -23.44
CA LEU A 77 -14.68 -14.17 -22.75
C LEU A 77 -15.80 -15.11 -22.29
N ALA A 78 -16.87 -14.56 -21.70
CA ALA A 78 -18.03 -15.30 -21.24
C ALA A 78 -18.78 -16.00 -22.40
N GLN A 79 -18.88 -15.35 -23.56
CA GLN A 79 -19.53 -15.91 -24.75
C GLN A 79 -18.68 -17.00 -25.43
N GLN A 80 -17.37 -16.79 -25.50
CA GLN A 80 -16.45 -17.78 -26.05
C GLN A 80 -16.36 -19.02 -25.14
N GLY A 81 -16.37 -18.78 -23.83
CA GLY A 81 -16.08 -19.80 -22.83
C GLY A 81 -14.65 -20.31 -22.93
N GLY A 82 -14.29 -21.23 -22.04
CA GLY A 82 -12.96 -21.82 -22.01
C GLY A 82 -12.51 -22.24 -20.62
N LYS A 83 -11.26 -22.70 -20.53
CA LYS A 83 -10.66 -23.18 -19.27
C LYS A 83 -9.81 -22.13 -18.58
N GLU A 84 -9.47 -21.05 -19.28
CA GLU A 84 -8.82 -19.88 -18.75
C GLU A 84 -9.61 -19.32 -17.58
N THR A 85 -8.89 -18.85 -16.57
CA THR A 85 -9.48 -18.38 -15.33
C THR A 85 -9.35 -16.88 -15.21
N VAL A 86 -10.39 -16.25 -14.67
CA VAL A 86 -10.46 -14.80 -14.45
C VAL A 86 -10.82 -14.51 -13.00
N SER A 87 -10.19 -13.49 -12.42
CA SER A 87 -10.57 -12.98 -11.11
C SER A 87 -11.83 -12.12 -11.26
N ILE A 88 -12.87 -12.43 -10.50
CA ILE A 88 -14.13 -11.69 -10.53
C ILE A 88 -14.61 -11.36 -9.12
N TYR A 89 -15.45 -10.33 -9.03
CA TYR A 89 -16.37 -10.18 -7.91
C TYR A 89 -17.81 -10.26 -8.43
N VAL A 90 -18.64 -11.00 -7.70
CA VAL A 90 -20.05 -11.25 -8.01
C VAL A 90 -20.88 -10.54 -6.96
N THR A 91 -21.80 -9.68 -7.38
CA THR A 91 -22.83 -9.12 -6.49
C THR A 91 -24.05 -10.04 -6.55
N ALA A 92 -24.44 -10.60 -5.41
CA ALA A 92 -25.54 -11.57 -5.33
C ALA A 92 -26.28 -11.48 -4.00
N THR A 93 -27.50 -12.03 -3.91
CA THR A 93 -28.17 -12.21 -2.63
C THR A 93 -27.47 -13.26 -1.76
N PRO A 94 -27.61 -13.21 -0.42
CA PRO A 94 -26.84 -14.07 0.49
C PRO A 94 -27.08 -15.58 0.35
N ASP A 95 -28.21 -15.98 -0.23
CA ASP A 95 -28.61 -17.36 -0.47
C ASP A 95 -27.97 -17.99 -1.72
N VAL A 96 -27.37 -17.19 -2.61
CA VAL A 96 -26.73 -17.69 -3.84
C VAL A 96 -25.43 -18.41 -3.53
N ASP A 97 -25.40 -19.73 -3.70
CA ASP A 97 -24.17 -20.53 -3.53
C ASP A 97 -23.30 -20.54 -4.80
N LEU A 98 -22.14 -19.90 -4.73
CA LEU A 98 -21.16 -19.80 -5.82
C LEU A 98 -19.99 -20.80 -5.67
N SER A 99 -20.02 -21.65 -4.65
CA SER A 99 -18.96 -22.59 -4.30
C SER A 99 -18.54 -23.47 -5.48
N ARG A 100 -19.48 -23.92 -6.29
CA ARG A 100 -19.20 -24.79 -7.44
C ARG A 100 -18.38 -24.10 -8.53
N TYR A 101 -18.48 -22.78 -8.63
CA TYR A 101 -17.94 -21.99 -9.75
C TYR A 101 -16.68 -21.22 -9.37
N LEU A 102 -16.50 -20.88 -8.10
CA LEU A 102 -15.40 -20.05 -7.62
C LEU A 102 -14.34 -20.85 -6.85
N ARG A 103 -13.07 -20.65 -7.22
CA ARG A 103 -11.90 -20.97 -6.38
C ARG A 103 -11.40 -19.71 -5.67
N MET A 104 -10.67 -19.88 -4.56
CA MET A 104 -10.21 -18.76 -3.72
C MET A 104 -11.38 -17.79 -3.40
N MET A 105 -12.52 -18.37 -3.02
CA MET A 105 -13.76 -17.64 -2.85
C MET A 105 -13.77 -16.93 -1.49
N ILE A 106 -14.07 -15.63 -1.49
CA ILE A 106 -14.33 -14.84 -0.28
C ILE A 106 -15.70 -14.18 -0.42
N ALA A 107 -16.64 -14.56 0.44
CA ALA A 107 -17.93 -13.90 0.54
C ALA A 107 -17.85 -12.82 1.62
N ARG A 108 -17.96 -11.54 1.22
CA ARG A 108 -17.92 -10.42 2.17
C ARG A 108 -19.23 -10.33 2.97
N PRO A 109 -19.19 -9.76 4.19
CA PRO A 109 -20.40 -9.42 4.95
C PRO A 109 -21.39 -8.57 4.13
N VAL A 110 -22.68 -8.71 4.45
CA VAL A 110 -23.75 -7.90 3.85
C VAL A 110 -23.80 -6.55 4.56
N ILE A 111 -23.22 -5.53 3.94
CA ILE A 111 -23.11 -4.19 4.53
C ILE A 111 -24.22 -3.27 4.00
N PHE A 112 -24.46 -3.30 2.68
CA PHE A 112 -25.42 -2.41 2.02
C PHE A 112 -26.38 -3.17 1.11
N GLY A 113 -27.66 -2.76 1.14
CA GLY A 113 -28.63 -3.13 0.10
C GLY A 113 -29.09 -4.58 0.05
N GLY A 114 -28.76 -5.41 1.06
CA GLY A 114 -29.19 -6.80 1.13
C GLY A 114 -28.51 -7.74 0.13
N VAL A 115 -27.45 -7.28 -0.54
CA VAL A 115 -26.60 -8.07 -1.43
C VAL A 115 -25.21 -8.21 -0.82
N ARG A 116 -24.52 -9.28 -1.18
CA ARG A 116 -23.12 -9.53 -0.84
C ARG A 116 -22.24 -9.48 -2.07
N ASN A 117 -21.00 -9.05 -1.87
CA ASN A 117 -19.94 -9.16 -2.86
C ASN A 117 -19.12 -10.41 -2.59
N VAL A 118 -19.06 -11.31 -3.56
CA VAL A 118 -18.28 -12.56 -3.49
C VAL A 118 -17.13 -12.47 -4.47
N TYR A 119 -15.91 -12.41 -3.95
CA TYR A 119 -14.68 -12.44 -4.75
C TYR A 119 -14.28 -13.88 -5.00
N GLY A 120 -13.69 -14.15 -6.16
CA GLY A 120 -13.15 -15.45 -6.47
C GLY A 120 -12.56 -15.51 -7.86
N VAL A 121 -12.06 -16.69 -8.21
CA VAL A 121 -11.57 -16.98 -9.55
C VAL A 121 -12.49 -17.99 -10.22
N ALA A 122 -13.04 -17.62 -11.37
CA ALA A 122 -13.95 -18.45 -12.16
C ALA A 122 -13.26 -18.88 -13.46
N LYS A 123 -13.74 -19.96 -14.09
CA LYS A 123 -13.40 -20.23 -15.50
C LYS A 123 -14.26 -19.35 -16.41
N ALA A 124 -13.73 -18.98 -17.56
CA ALA A 124 -14.50 -18.27 -18.59
C ALA A 124 -15.81 -18.98 -18.95
N ALA A 125 -15.80 -20.31 -19.04
CA ALA A 125 -16.98 -21.12 -19.33
C ALA A 125 -18.09 -21.03 -18.27
N ASP A 126 -17.77 -20.61 -17.03
CA ASP A 126 -18.73 -20.57 -15.93
C ASP A 126 -19.43 -19.20 -15.80
N LEU A 127 -18.93 -18.14 -16.45
CA LEU A 127 -19.42 -16.76 -16.28
C LEU A 127 -20.90 -16.58 -16.61
N LEU A 128 -21.35 -17.13 -17.76
CA LEU A 128 -22.76 -17.05 -18.15
C LEU A 128 -23.66 -17.84 -17.19
N ALA A 129 -23.21 -19.02 -16.74
CA ALA A 129 -23.96 -19.83 -15.80
C ALA A 129 -24.14 -19.13 -14.46
N ILE A 130 -23.09 -18.47 -13.95
CA ILE A 130 -23.17 -17.63 -12.75
C ILE A 130 -24.16 -16.48 -12.95
N ALA A 131 -24.09 -15.78 -14.08
CA ALA A 131 -24.94 -14.62 -14.35
C ALA A 131 -26.44 -14.97 -14.46
N GLN A 132 -26.76 -16.19 -14.89
CA GLN A 132 -28.13 -16.71 -14.98
C GLN A 132 -28.71 -17.17 -13.64
N MET A 133 -27.90 -17.27 -12.58
CA MET A 133 -28.40 -17.69 -11.27
C MET A 133 -29.37 -16.64 -10.70
N PRO A 134 -30.56 -17.05 -10.22
CA PRO A 134 -31.45 -16.16 -9.49
C PRO A 134 -30.71 -15.52 -8.31
N GLY A 135 -30.90 -14.22 -8.11
CA GLY A 135 -30.23 -13.46 -7.04
C GLY A 135 -28.86 -12.89 -7.40
N VAL A 136 -28.22 -13.29 -8.51
CA VAL A 136 -27.02 -12.62 -9.02
C VAL A 136 -27.42 -11.35 -9.77
N THR A 137 -26.79 -10.22 -9.43
CA THR A 137 -27.11 -8.91 -10.04
C THR A 137 -25.97 -8.33 -10.86
N GLY A 138 -24.74 -8.82 -10.68
CA GLY A 138 -23.60 -8.35 -11.44
C GLY A 138 -22.37 -9.25 -11.30
N ILE A 139 -21.56 -9.30 -12.35
CA ILE A 139 -20.24 -9.93 -12.37
C ILE A 139 -19.25 -8.91 -12.92
N VAL A 140 -18.22 -8.58 -12.15
CA VAL A 140 -17.23 -7.57 -12.53
C VAL A 140 -15.84 -8.14 -12.44
N ALA A 141 -14.96 -7.70 -13.34
CA ALA A 141 -13.56 -8.07 -13.30
C ALA A 141 -12.92 -7.58 -11.98
N ALA A 142 -12.24 -8.48 -11.29
CA ALA A 142 -11.48 -8.20 -10.08
C ALA A 142 -9.98 -8.37 -10.31
N GLU A 143 -9.50 -8.09 -11.52
CA GLU A 143 -8.08 -8.03 -11.82
C GLU A 143 -7.52 -6.66 -11.41
N ASN A 144 -6.34 -6.67 -10.79
CA ASN A 144 -5.62 -5.44 -10.47
C ASN A 144 -4.90 -4.97 -11.73
N VAL A 145 -5.60 -4.22 -12.58
CA VAL A 145 -5.02 -3.63 -13.80
C VAL A 145 -4.79 -2.15 -13.56
N LEU A 146 -3.53 -1.71 -13.73
CA LEU A 146 -3.22 -0.29 -13.74
C LEU A 146 -3.95 0.37 -14.91
N ARG A 147 -4.72 1.41 -14.61
CA ARG A 147 -5.34 2.23 -15.65
C ARG A 147 -4.26 3.04 -16.34
N ALA A 148 -4.51 3.39 -17.60
CA ALA A 148 -3.67 4.36 -18.29
C ALA A 148 -3.68 5.66 -17.47
N LEU A 149 -2.48 6.14 -17.10
CA LEU A 149 -2.33 7.42 -16.42
C LEU A 149 -2.87 8.53 -17.35
N PRO A 150 -3.53 9.56 -16.80
CA PRO A 150 -3.86 10.74 -17.59
C PRO A 150 -2.58 11.34 -18.18
N TYR A 151 -2.73 12.06 -19.30
CA TYR A 151 -1.59 12.79 -19.87
C TYR A 151 -1.09 13.81 -18.86
N ASP A 152 0.19 13.73 -18.55
CA ASP A 152 0.90 14.69 -17.73
C ASP A 152 1.97 15.34 -18.60
N ALA A 153 1.84 16.65 -18.81
CA ALA A 153 2.76 17.44 -19.62
C ALA A 153 4.12 17.64 -18.93
N GLU A 154 4.18 17.49 -17.60
CA GLU A 154 5.38 17.67 -16.77
C GLU A 154 6.10 16.34 -16.52
N ARG A 155 5.63 15.25 -17.11
CA ARG A 155 6.27 13.92 -16.99
C ARG A 155 7.72 13.91 -17.46
N GLU A 156 8.09 14.79 -18.40
CA GLU A 156 9.47 14.97 -18.86
C GLU A 156 10.39 15.58 -17.79
N ASP A 157 9.83 16.26 -16.77
CA ASP A 157 10.55 16.86 -15.65
C ASP A 157 10.71 15.90 -14.44
N THR A 158 10.24 14.65 -14.56
CA THR A 158 10.43 13.63 -13.52
C THR A 158 11.93 13.40 -13.28
N PRO A 159 12.45 13.57 -12.04
CA PRO A 159 13.85 13.34 -11.75
C PRO A 159 14.28 11.96 -12.19
N ASN A 160 15.29 11.87 -13.06
CA ASN A 160 15.89 10.59 -13.38
C ASN A 160 16.79 10.14 -12.21
N ARG A 161 17.04 8.82 -12.12
CA ARG A 161 17.84 8.22 -11.05
C ARG A 161 19.19 8.91 -10.84
N SER A 162 19.86 9.36 -11.90
CA SER A 162 21.17 10.02 -11.79
C SER A 162 21.07 11.35 -11.05
N LEU A 163 20.03 12.15 -11.31
CA LEU A 163 19.80 13.43 -10.63
C LEU A 163 19.42 13.21 -9.16
N ALA A 164 18.59 12.20 -8.88
CA ALA A 164 18.24 11.83 -7.50
C ALA A 164 19.48 11.44 -6.69
N LEU A 165 20.36 10.59 -7.24
CA LEU A 165 21.62 10.22 -6.60
C LEU A 165 22.59 11.40 -6.45
N GLU A 166 22.64 12.31 -7.42
CA GLU A 166 23.46 13.52 -7.31
C GLU A 166 22.99 14.41 -6.15
N ARG A 167 21.68 14.68 -6.05
CA ARG A 167 21.10 15.45 -4.93
C ARG A 167 21.35 14.75 -3.60
N LEU A 168 21.14 13.43 -3.52
CA LEU A 168 21.40 12.68 -2.29
C LEU A 168 22.87 12.76 -1.85
N ASN A 169 23.82 12.63 -2.77
CA ASN A 169 25.23 12.78 -2.46
C ASN A 169 25.60 14.19 -1.98
N GLN A 170 24.90 15.23 -2.46
CA GLN A 170 25.06 16.59 -1.95
C GLN A 170 24.53 16.74 -0.52
N LEU A 171 23.39 16.12 -0.23
CA LEU A 171 22.78 16.12 1.10
C LEU A 171 23.64 15.38 2.13
N ARG A 172 24.12 14.18 1.80
CA ARG A 172 25.04 13.38 2.63
C ARG A 172 26.31 14.13 3.06
N ALA A 173 26.74 15.14 2.29
CA ALA A 173 27.91 15.93 2.64
C ALA A 173 27.68 16.89 3.82
N ASN A 174 26.43 17.24 4.12
CA ASN A 174 26.02 18.14 5.20
C ASN A 174 25.04 17.48 6.18
N GLU A 175 25.02 16.15 6.18
CA GLU A 175 24.03 15.36 6.89
C GLU A 175 24.09 15.58 8.39
N VAL A 176 22.92 15.74 9.00
CA VAL A 176 22.75 15.86 10.44
C VAL A 176 21.74 14.84 10.96
N PRO A 177 21.95 14.28 12.17
CA PRO A 177 20.97 13.40 12.79
C PRO A 177 19.62 14.08 13.03
N TYR A 178 18.51 13.32 13.00
CA TYR A 178 17.16 13.85 13.24
C TYR A 178 17.04 14.68 14.53
N ARG A 179 17.71 14.26 15.60
CA ARG A 179 17.71 14.99 16.89
C ARG A 179 18.21 16.44 16.77
N GLU A 180 19.00 16.76 15.74
CA GLU A 180 19.55 18.09 15.48
C GLU A 180 18.65 18.93 14.57
N THR A 181 17.70 18.31 13.86
CA THR A 181 16.73 18.99 12.96
C THR A 181 15.41 19.33 13.64
N ALA A 182 14.98 18.56 14.65
CA ALA A 182 13.68 18.73 15.33
C ALA A 182 13.42 20.16 15.86
N ALA A 183 14.46 20.92 16.20
CA ALA A 183 14.33 22.32 16.60
C ALA A 183 14.04 23.25 15.42
N ALA A 184 14.70 23.05 14.27
CA ALA A 184 14.58 23.87 13.07
C ALA A 184 13.20 23.72 12.39
N GLN A 185 12.56 22.55 12.51
CA GLN A 185 11.22 22.32 11.95
C GLN A 185 10.15 23.25 12.52
N ASN A 186 10.29 23.65 13.79
CA ASN A 186 9.38 24.61 14.43
C ASN A 186 9.58 26.05 13.93
N ASP A 187 10.70 26.33 13.26
CA ASP A 187 11.05 27.64 12.72
C ASP A 187 10.63 27.81 11.25
N VAL A 188 10.09 26.76 10.59
CA VAL A 188 9.54 26.83 9.23
C VAL A 188 8.30 27.73 9.23
N LYS A 189 8.46 28.92 8.65
CA LYS A 189 7.38 29.90 8.57
C LYS A 189 6.42 29.57 7.43
N ILE A 190 5.16 29.90 7.61
CA ILE A 190 4.21 30.04 6.49
C ILE A 190 4.70 31.20 5.63
N GLN A 191 5.15 30.90 4.41
CA GLN A 191 5.76 31.89 3.51
C GLN A 191 4.78 32.40 2.45
N GLY A 192 3.61 31.80 2.29
CA GLY A 192 2.49 32.45 1.63
C GLY A 192 1.26 31.56 1.45
N TRP A 193 0.10 32.13 1.79
CA TRP A 193 -1.20 31.64 1.28
C TRP A 193 -1.49 32.41 -0.01
N PHE A 194 -1.63 31.70 -1.11
CA PHE A 194 -1.85 32.30 -2.43
C PHE A 194 -3.25 31.94 -2.88
N ASP A 195 -4.06 32.87 -3.42
CA ASP A 195 -5.39 32.55 -4.01
C ASP A 195 -5.25 32.18 -5.50
N VAL A 196 -6.08 31.28 -6.05
CA VAL A 196 -6.09 30.97 -7.49
C VAL A 196 -6.86 32.11 -8.16
N ARG A 197 -6.17 33.24 -8.33
CA ARG A 197 -6.74 34.51 -8.83
C ARG A 197 -7.97 34.92 -7.99
N ASP A 198 -8.97 35.51 -8.63
CA ASP A 198 -10.26 35.88 -8.02
C ASP A 198 -11.24 34.68 -7.90
N GLY A 199 -10.79 33.45 -8.21
CA GLY A 199 -11.65 32.28 -8.47
C GLY A 199 -12.17 31.58 -7.22
N HIS A 200 -11.30 31.16 -6.31
CA HIS A 200 -11.71 30.39 -5.12
C HIS A 200 -12.12 31.29 -3.95
N GLN A 201 -11.43 32.43 -3.75
CA GLN A 201 -11.70 33.36 -2.66
C GLN A 201 -11.65 32.69 -1.28
N SER A 202 -10.76 31.71 -1.10
CA SER A 202 -10.63 30.91 0.13
C SER A 202 -10.38 31.81 1.34
N SER A 203 -9.57 32.86 1.17
CA SER A 203 -9.34 33.89 2.18
C SER A 203 -10.64 34.52 2.70
N LYS A 204 -11.57 34.87 1.80
CA LYS A 204 -12.89 35.43 2.17
C LYS A 204 -13.80 34.40 2.84
N ALA A 205 -13.64 33.11 2.53
CA ALA A 205 -14.34 32.04 3.23
C ALA A 205 -13.80 31.90 4.66
N TRP A 206 -12.48 31.98 4.84
CA TRP A 206 -11.82 31.94 6.15
C TRP A 206 -12.17 33.14 7.03
N GLU A 207 -12.25 34.35 6.46
CA GLU A 207 -12.73 35.57 7.15
C GLU A 207 -14.16 35.40 7.70
N LYS A 208 -14.96 34.55 7.05
CA LYS A 208 -16.31 34.18 7.50
C LYS A 208 -16.33 32.97 8.44
N GLY A 209 -15.16 32.39 8.76
CA GLY A 209 -15.01 31.24 9.66
C GLY A 209 -15.08 29.86 8.99
N PHE A 210 -15.20 29.77 7.67
CA PHE A 210 -15.26 28.47 6.96
C PHE A 210 -13.85 27.98 6.62
N LYS A 211 -13.22 27.18 7.49
CA LYS A 211 -11.85 26.70 7.29
C LYS A 211 -11.69 25.18 7.26
N GLY A 212 -12.79 24.42 7.32
CA GLY A 212 -12.78 22.96 7.26
C GLY A 212 -12.82 22.25 8.62
N GLN A 213 -13.04 22.97 9.72
CA GLN A 213 -13.09 22.39 11.06
C GLN A 213 -14.08 21.23 11.16
N GLY A 214 -13.60 20.09 11.66
CA GLY A 214 -14.41 18.88 11.84
C GLY A 214 -14.79 18.19 10.53
N VAL A 215 -14.23 18.60 9.40
CA VAL A 215 -14.41 17.94 8.10
C VAL A 215 -13.22 17.02 7.85
N VAL A 216 -13.52 15.79 7.43
CA VAL A 216 -12.52 14.86 6.88
C VAL A 216 -12.78 14.72 5.39
N VAL A 217 -11.72 14.83 4.58
CA VAL A 217 -11.77 14.63 3.12
C VAL A 217 -10.90 13.43 2.76
N GLY A 218 -11.52 12.40 2.20
CA GLY A 218 -10.81 11.24 1.65
C GLY A 218 -10.35 11.49 0.22
N VAL A 219 -9.06 11.25 -0.07
CA VAL A 219 -8.46 11.42 -1.40
C VAL A 219 -8.17 10.05 -2.00
N LEU A 220 -9.14 9.51 -2.74
CA LEU A 220 -9.01 8.21 -3.38
C LEU A 220 -8.19 8.32 -4.67
N ASP A 221 -6.86 8.25 -4.54
CA ASP A 221 -5.91 8.37 -5.66
C ASP A 221 -4.72 7.41 -5.50
N ASP A 222 -3.54 7.78 -5.98
CA ASP A 222 -2.28 7.02 -5.86
C ASP A 222 -1.59 7.11 -4.48
N GLY A 223 -2.07 7.98 -3.60
CA GLY A 223 -1.59 8.16 -2.22
C GLY A 223 -1.32 9.62 -1.87
N ILE A 224 -1.26 9.92 -0.57
CA ILE A 224 -0.88 11.26 -0.06
C ILE A 224 0.49 11.18 0.61
N ASP A 225 1.44 11.98 0.14
CA ASP A 225 2.70 12.18 0.86
C ASP A 225 2.51 13.15 2.03
N PHE A 226 2.18 12.61 3.20
CA PHE A 226 2.04 13.41 4.43
C PHE A 226 3.36 13.91 5.00
N ALA A 227 4.48 13.34 4.58
CA ALA A 227 5.80 13.81 4.96
C ALA A 227 6.24 15.04 4.14
N HIS A 228 5.55 15.34 3.02
CA HIS A 228 5.71 16.60 2.30
C HIS A 228 5.51 17.77 3.27
N PRO A 229 6.44 18.76 3.36
CA PRO A 229 6.42 19.78 4.40
C PRO A 229 5.10 20.57 4.50
N ASP A 230 4.42 20.72 3.37
CA ASP A 230 3.13 21.42 3.28
C ASP A 230 1.93 20.62 3.82
N LEU A 231 2.06 19.30 3.96
CA LEU A 231 1.00 18.37 4.37
C LEU A 231 1.26 17.72 5.73
N GLN A 232 2.44 17.90 6.32
CA GLN A 232 2.74 17.44 7.68
C GLN A 232 1.70 17.96 8.69
N GLY A 233 1.19 17.07 9.53
CA GLY A 233 0.13 17.34 10.50
C GLY A 233 -1.30 17.48 9.93
N THR A 234 -1.54 17.26 8.63
CA THR A 234 -2.88 17.43 8.02
C THR A 234 -3.70 16.14 7.96
N TYR A 235 -3.15 14.98 8.34
CA TYR A 235 -3.88 13.72 8.37
C TYR A 235 -5.00 13.73 9.42
N ALA A 236 -6.13 13.11 9.08
CA ALA A 236 -7.19 12.81 10.02
C ALA A 236 -6.80 11.60 10.86
N VAL A 237 -7.23 11.58 12.12
CA VAL A 237 -7.07 10.44 13.03
C VAL A 237 -8.42 9.89 13.47
N VAL A 238 -8.47 8.61 13.82
CA VAL A 238 -9.66 8.00 14.43
C VAL A 238 -9.94 8.66 15.78
N THR A 239 -11.10 9.31 15.88
CA THR A 239 -11.50 10.12 17.06
C THR A 239 -12.48 9.43 18.00
N ASP A 240 -12.96 8.24 17.65
CA ASP A 240 -13.84 7.45 18.52
C ASP A 240 -13.02 6.76 19.61
N PRO A 241 -13.16 7.14 20.90
CA PRO A 241 -12.37 6.56 21.99
C PRO A 241 -12.69 5.09 22.27
N ASP A 242 -13.82 4.57 21.79
CA ASP A 242 -14.18 3.15 21.91
C ASP A 242 -13.60 2.31 20.76
N SER A 243 -12.98 2.94 19.76
CA SER A 243 -12.33 2.25 18.65
C SER A 243 -10.98 1.66 19.09
N PRO A 244 -10.65 0.40 18.73
CA PRO A 244 -9.30 -0.14 18.94
C PRO A 244 -8.23 0.62 18.15
N TYR A 245 -8.63 1.41 17.15
CA TYR A 245 -7.74 2.21 16.32
C TYR A 245 -7.68 3.68 16.78
N TYR A 246 -8.21 4.03 17.95
CA TYR A 246 -8.23 5.40 18.45
C TYR A 246 -6.84 6.07 18.45
N GLY A 247 -6.78 7.25 17.82
CA GLY A 247 -5.57 8.05 17.67
C GLY A 247 -4.70 7.69 16.46
N TRP A 248 -4.94 6.58 15.78
CA TRP A 248 -4.22 6.26 14.54
C TRP A 248 -4.71 7.10 13.35
N PRO A 249 -3.85 7.46 12.39
CA PRO A 249 -4.27 8.09 11.15
C PRO A 249 -5.28 7.25 10.36
N MET A 250 -6.15 7.92 9.61
CA MET A 250 -7.11 7.28 8.72
C MET A 250 -6.49 7.08 7.33
N ALA A 251 -6.36 5.83 6.89
CA ALA A 251 -6.05 5.49 5.50
C ALA A 251 -6.66 4.15 5.07
N PHE A 252 -7.07 4.03 3.81
CA PHE A 252 -7.65 2.82 3.26
C PHE A 252 -7.30 2.59 1.77
N SER A 253 -6.52 1.53 1.51
CA SER A 253 -6.32 1.01 0.16
C SER A 253 -7.09 -0.29 -0.07
N GLN A 254 -8.04 -0.27 -1.00
CA GLN A 254 -8.80 -1.46 -1.39
C GLN A 254 -7.90 -2.57 -1.95
N VAL A 255 -6.84 -2.21 -2.68
CA VAL A 255 -5.88 -3.18 -3.24
C VAL A 255 -5.07 -3.81 -2.12
N SER A 256 -4.53 -2.99 -1.21
CA SER A 256 -3.74 -3.45 -0.07
C SER A 256 -4.56 -4.34 0.86
N MET A 257 -5.79 -3.94 1.18
CA MET A 257 -6.69 -4.74 2.00
C MET A 257 -7.02 -6.09 1.34
N ARG A 258 -7.21 -6.11 0.02
CA ARG A 258 -7.40 -7.37 -0.72
C ARG A 258 -6.17 -8.27 -0.61
N TYR A 259 -4.96 -7.74 -0.70
CA TYR A 259 -3.73 -8.54 -0.52
C TYR A 259 -3.65 -9.13 0.87
N PHE A 260 -3.96 -8.36 1.92
CA PHE A 260 -4.04 -8.87 3.28
C PHE A 260 -5.01 -10.05 3.40
N VAL A 261 -6.26 -9.86 2.98
CA VAL A 261 -7.30 -10.90 3.08
C VAL A 261 -6.92 -12.15 2.28
N TYR A 262 -6.38 -11.98 1.08
CA TYR A 262 -5.98 -13.12 0.25
C TYR A 262 -4.79 -13.85 0.83
N GLU A 263 -3.83 -13.16 1.42
CA GLU A 263 -2.68 -13.80 2.02
C GLU A 263 -3.07 -14.53 3.32
N VAL A 264 -3.89 -13.93 4.18
CA VAL A 264 -4.46 -14.61 5.36
C VAL A 264 -5.16 -15.93 4.99
N TYR A 265 -6.00 -15.91 3.95
CA TYR A 265 -6.82 -17.08 3.60
C TYR A 265 -6.21 -18.03 2.57
N PHE A 266 -5.26 -17.59 1.75
CA PHE A 266 -4.79 -18.34 0.58
C PHE A 266 -3.26 -18.29 0.39
N GLN A 267 -2.48 -18.03 1.45
CA GLN A 267 -1.01 -18.13 1.37
C GLN A 267 -0.56 -19.53 0.91
N ASP A 268 -1.24 -20.59 1.33
CA ASP A 268 -0.99 -21.97 0.88
C ASP A 268 -1.26 -22.20 -0.62
N GLN A 269 -2.01 -21.28 -1.26
CA GLN A 269 -2.34 -21.30 -2.68
C GLN A 269 -1.57 -20.23 -3.48
N GLY A 270 -0.55 -19.61 -2.87
CA GLY A 270 0.38 -18.71 -3.54
C GLY A 270 0.01 -17.22 -3.47
N ALA A 271 -0.93 -16.81 -2.62
CA ALA A 271 -1.12 -15.38 -2.34
C ALA A 271 0.11 -14.82 -1.60
N ARG A 272 0.75 -13.78 -2.16
CA ARG A 272 2.02 -13.20 -1.67
C ARG A 272 2.05 -11.67 -1.75
N GLY A 273 0.89 -11.02 -1.77
CA GLY A 273 0.78 -9.58 -2.00
C GLY A 273 1.50 -8.72 -0.95
N ILE A 274 1.63 -9.22 0.28
CA ILE A 274 2.36 -8.57 1.37
C ILE A 274 3.81 -9.06 1.39
N THR A 275 4.03 -10.38 1.48
CA THR A 275 5.39 -10.96 1.63
C THR A 275 6.32 -10.59 0.46
N GLU A 276 5.78 -10.47 -0.76
CA GLU A 276 6.54 -10.04 -1.95
C GLU A 276 6.32 -8.55 -2.31
N GLN A 277 5.56 -7.80 -1.51
CA GLN A 277 5.24 -6.37 -1.71
C GLN A 277 4.83 -6.02 -3.15
N TRP A 278 3.76 -6.65 -3.63
CA TRP A 278 3.23 -6.38 -4.96
C TRP A 278 2.81 -4.90 -5.12
N ASN A 279 2.71 -4.43 -6.37
CA ASN A 279 2.29 -3.06 -6.67
C ASN A 279 0.94 -2.71 -6.02
N GLY A 280 0.84 -1.51 -5.45
CA GLY A 280 -0.33 -1.08 -4.66
C GLY A 280 -0.43 -1.64 -3.23
N SER A 281 0.47 -2.54 -2.81
CA SER A 281 0.55 -2.96 -1.40
C SER A 281 1.06 -1.81 -0.53
N ARG A 282 0.41 -1.60 0.61
CA ARG A 282 0.74 -0.59 1.62
C ARG A 282 1.16 -1.21 2.95
N TRP A 283 1.44 -2.52 2.93
CA TRP A 283 1.86 -3.28 4.09
C TRP A 283 3.37 -3.49 4.09
N ALA A 284 3.98 -3.45 5.28
CA ALA A 284 5.29 -4.05 5.50
C ALA A 284 5.14 -5.27 6.40
N ASP A 285 5.65 -6.40 5.92
CA ASP A 285 5.93 -7.57 6.74
C ASP A 285 7.20 -7.31 7.57
N THR A 286 7.04 -7.30 8.89
CA THR A 286 8.10 -7.08 9.87
C THR A 286 8.26 -8.29 10.79
N GLN A 287 7.89 -9.49 10.33
CA GLN A 287 7.99 -10.74 11.10
C GLN A 287 9.44 -11.18 11.37
N THR A 288 10.44 -10.60 10.70
CA THR A 288 11.85 -10.97 10.91
C THR A 288 12.33 -10.43 12.24
N GLU A 289 12.72 -11.32 13.15
CA GLU A 289 13.26 -10.95 14.46
C GLU A 289 14.79 -10.99 14.47
N ALA A 290 15.41 -10.04 15.17
CA ALA A 290 16.85 -10.00 15.38
C ALA A 290 17.19 -9.59 16.82
N THR A 291 18.35 -10.04 17.29
CA THR A 291 18.96 -9.64 18.56
C THR A 291 20.36 -9.12 18.28
N ILE A 292 20.82 -8.12 19.02
CA ILE A 292 22.13 -7.51 18.81
C ILE A 292 23.26 -8.56 18.84
N HIS A 293 24.10 -8.56 17.80
CA HIS A 293 25.23 -9.47 17.66
C HIS A 293 26.52 -8.90 18.25
N ASP A 294 26.77 -7.60 18.04
CA ASP A 294 27.93 -6.90 18.58
C ASP A 294 27.50 -5.59 19.29
N PRO A 295 27.68 -5.49 20.62
CA PRO A 295 27.38 -4.26 21.34
C PRO A 295 28.39 -3.15 20.99
N GLN A 296 28.00 -2.27 20.08
CA GLN A 296 28.73 -1.03 19.78
C GLN A 296 28.50 0.01 20.90
N GLY A 297 29.46 0.15 21.81
CA GLY A 297 29.31 1.08 22.95
C GLY A 297 28.08 0.77 23.84
N PRO A 298 27.73 1.67 24.77
CA PRO A 298 26.64 1.42 25.71
C PRO A 298 25.24 1.62 25.12
N LEU A 299 25.09 2.38 24.03
CA LEU A 299 23.79 2.84 23.52
C LEU A 299 23.41 2.29 22.14
N THR A 300 24.32 1.61 21.42
CA THR A 300 24.05 1.09 20.07
C THR A 300 24.51 -0.35 19.91
N GLY A 301 24.09 -1.03 18.85
CA GLY A 301 24.51 -2.39 18.51
C GLY A 301 24.22 -2.72 17.07
N THR A 302 24.60 -3.92 16.61
CA THR A 302 24.33 -4.34 15.23
C THR A 302 23.32 -5.48 15.14
N VAL A 303 22.48 -5.42 14.11
CA VAL A 303 21.61 -6.51 13.66
C VAL A 303 21.83 -6.75 12.17
N THR A 304 21.53 -7.96 11.69
CA THR A 304 21.63 -8.29 10.27
C THR A 304 20.24 -8.42 9.66
N TYR A 305 20.02 -7.77 8.51
CA TYR A 305 18.80 -7.89 7.75
C TYR A 305 19.08 -7.80 6.25
N GLN A 306 18.25 -8.46 5.44
CA GLN A 306 18.31 -8.35 3.99
C GLN A 306 17.00 -7.74 3.52
N PRO A 307 16.99 -6.45 3.14
CA PRO A 307 15.80 -5.85 2.56
C PRO A 307 15.37 -6.57 1.28
N LEU A 308 14.09 -6.45 0.96
CA LEU A 308 13.58 -6.94 -0.32
C LEU A 308 14.35 -6.26 -1.46
N ASN A 309 14.65 -7.06 -2.49
CA ASN A 309 15.48 -6.68 -3.65
C ASN A 309 16.98 -6.49 -3.37
N ALA A 310 17.44 -6.53 -2.12
CA ALA A 310 18.86 -6.48 -1.80
C ALA A 310 19.61 -7.73 -2.30
N ALA A 311 20.84 -7.54 -2.79
CA ALA A 311 21.67 -8.65 -3.30
C ALA A 311 22.26 -9.53 -2.19
N SER A 312 22.42 -8.97 -0.99
CA SER A 312 23.00 -9.60 0.20
C SER A 312 22.42 -8.96 1.45
N PRO A 313 22.47 -9.63 2.61
CA PRO A 313 22.18 -8.99 3.89
C PRO A 313 23.19 -7.89 4.22
N HIS A 314 22.74 -6.88 4.97
CA HIS A 314 23.53 -5.78 5.51
C HIS A 314 23.58 -5.84 7.04
N GLU A 315 24.61 -5.24 7.62
CA GLU A 315 24.70 -4.99 9.06
C GLU A 315 24.18 -3.58 9.35
N TYR A 316 23.11 -3.50 10.14
CA TYR A 316 22.48 -2.25 10.53
C TYR A 316 22.92 -1.84 11.93
N LEU A 317 23.28 -0.58 12.10
CA LEU A 317 23.47 0.03 13.41
C LEU A 317 22.10 0.39 14.00
N VAL A 318 21.83 -0.07 15.24
CA VAL A 318 20.53 0.11 15.91
C VAL A 318 20.68 0.72 17.30
N PRO A 319 19.70 1.50 17.78
CA PRO A 319 19.66 1.98 19.16
C PRO A 319 19.35 0.83 20.14
N LYS A 320 20.00 0.84 21.31
CA LYS A 320 19.74 -0.09 22.43
C LYS A 320 18.55 0.35 23.29
N THR A 321 17.41 0.59 22.66
CA THR A 321 16.20 1.11 23.31
C THR A 321 15.10 0.06 23.52
N SER A 322 15.20 -1.10 22.86
CA SER A 322 14.27 -2.24 23.04
C SER A 322 14.21 -2.70 24.50
N GLN A 323 13.00 -2.86 25.04
CA GLN A 323 12.79 -3.39 26.38
C GLN A 323 12.91 -4.91 26.45
N SER A 324 12.60 -5.64 25.37
CA SER A 324 12.77 -7.10 25.29
C SER A 324 14.17 -7.53 24.84
N GLY A 325 14.91 -6.66 24.16
CA GLY A 325 16.17 -6.98 23.47
C GLY A 325 15.97 -7.64 22.10
N THR A 326 14.73 -7.75 21.62
CA THR A 326 14.37 -8.29 20.30
C THR A 326 13.81 -7.19 19.41
N TYR A 327 14.43 -7.03 18.25
CA TYR A 327 14.03 -6.08 17.22
C TYR A 327 13.25 -6.81 16.13
N LYS A 328 12.33 -6.09 15.48
CA LYS A 328 11.61 -6.58 14.30
C LYS A 328 12.04 -5.79 13.07
N LEU A 329 12.23 -6.47 11.94
CA LEU A 329 12.76 -5.89 10.71
C LEU A 329 11.89 -6.21 9.51
N GLY A 330 11.75 -5.22 8.62
CA GLY A 330 10.98 -5.31 7.39
C GLY A 330 11.52 -4.39 6.31
N SER A 331 10.82 -4.34 5.17
CA SER A 331 11.15 -3.45 4.05
C SER A 331 10.02 -2.46 3.84
N LEU A 332 10.32 -1.18 3.58
CA LEU A 332 9.28 -0.17 3.32
C LEU A 332 8.63 -0.42 1.94
N PRO A 333 7.29 -0.40 1.80
CA PRO A 333 6.61 -0.68 0.52
C PRO A 333 6.75 0.43 -0.54
N GLU A 334 7.42 1.53 -0.19
CA GLU A 334 7.78 2.66 -1.03
C GLU A 334 8.70 2.22 -2.18
N LYS A 335 8.35 2.55 -3.42
CA LYS A 335 9.09 2.10 -4.63
C LYS A 335 9.84 3.20 -5.35
N ASN A 336 9.66 4.47 -5.01
CA ASN A 336 10.46 5.55 -5.55
C ASN A 336 11.93 5.40 -5.10
N LEU A 337 12.18 5.13 -3.82
CA LEU A 337 13.48 4.86 -3.22
C LEU A 337 14.11 3.56 -3.74
N LEU A 338 13.30 2.51 -4.01
CA LEU A 338 13.79 1.35 -4.76
C LEU A 338 14.36 1.74 -6.13
N GLY A 339 13.73 2.69 -6.82
CA GLY A 339 14.24 3.23 -8.08
C GLY A 339 15.58 3.96 -7.93
N VAL A 340 15.87 4.52 -6.75
CA VAL A 340 17.12 5.22 -6.43
C VAL A 340 18.21 4.23 -6.00
N PHE A 341 17.96 3.48 -4.93
CA PHE A 341 18.94 2.61 -4.27
C PHE A 341 19.13 1.27 -4.98
N GLY A 342 18.09 0.74 -5.63
CA GLY A 342 18.10 -0.57 -6.27
C GLY A 342 17.67 -1.71 -5.33
N GLU A 343 17.44 -1.38 -4.06
CA GLU A 343 16.80 -2.22 -3.05
C GLU A 343 15.76 -1.42 -2.26
N ARG A 344 14.94 -2.11 -1.46
CA ARG A 344 13.99 -1.46 -0.56
C ARG A 344 14.73 -0.95 0.67
N VAL A 345 14.33 0.22 1.16
CA VAL A 345 14.84 0.73 2.44
C VAL A 345 14.31 -0.10 3.61
N ALA A 346 15.13 -0.26 4.63
CA ALA A 346 14.83 -1.11 5.77
C ALA A 346 13.95 -0.41 6.81
N ILE A 347 13.17 -1.22 7.53
CA ILE A 347 12.37 -0.79 8.68
C ILE A 347 12.89 -1.53 9.91
N LEU A 348 13.03 -0.80 11.02
CA LEU A 348 13.25 -1.34 12.36
C LEU A 348 12.02 -1.03 13.23
N VAL A 349 11.47 -2.03 13.90
CA VAL A 349 10.37 -1.87 14.86
C VAL A 349 10.87 -2.27 16.24
N VAL A 350 10.62 -1.40 17.22
CA VAL A 350 11.20 -1.46 18.56
C VAL A 350 10.09 -1.32 19.61
N ASP A 351 10.20 -2.10 20.68
CA ASP A 351 9.32 -2.09 21.84
C ASP A 351 9.90 -1.19 22.95
N GLU A 352 9.94 0.12 22.72
CA GLU A 352 10.71 1.05 23.56
C GLU A 352 10.05 1.31 24.92
N HIS A 353 8.73 1.18 25.02
CA HIS A 353 8.00 1.48 26.26
C HIS A 353 7.65 0.24 27.08
N THR A 354 7.27 -0.87 26.44
CA THR A 354 6.87 -2.11 27.12
C THR A 354 7.40 -3.33 26.37
N ALA A 355 8.13 -4.22 27.06
CA ALA A 355 8.70 -5.42 26.44
C ALA A 355 7.62 -6.28 25.74
N GLY A 356 7.82 -6.53 24.45
CA GLY A 356 6.90 -7.28 23.59
C GLY A 356 5.73 -6.46 23.01
N VAL A 357 5.62 -5.18 23.33
CA VAL A 357 4.67 -4.23 22.71
C VAL A 357 5.47 -3.28 21.83
N TYR A 358 5.49 -3.57 20.54
CA TYR A 358 6.23 -2.80 19.55
C TYR A 358 5.47 -1.52 19.21
N ASP A 359 6.08 -0.37 19.47
CA ASP A 359 5.42 0.94 19.44
C ASP A 359 6.21 2.05 18.73
N THR A 360 7.51 1.84 18.48
CA THR A 360 8.37 2.77 17.74
C THR A 360 8.87 2.12 16.45
N VAL A 361 8.80 2.87 15.34
CA VAL A 361 9.29 2.46 14.02
C VAL A 361 10.40 3.43 13.57
N TYR A 362 11.51 2.90 13.08
CA TYR A 362 12.55 3.65 12.38
C TYR A 362 12.63 3.16 10.94
N VAL A 363 12.94 4.06 10.01
CA VAL A 363 13.07 3.75 8.58
C VAL A 363 14.37 4.37 8.11
N ASP A 364 15.27 3.55 7.57
CA ASP A 364 16.58 3.96 7.04
C ASP A 364 16.37 4.63 5.68
N LEU A 365 15.97 5.90 5.69
CA LEU A 365 15.43 6.57 4.49
C LEU A 365 16.50 6.93 3.48
N ASP A 366 17.73 7.12 3.93
CA ASP A 366 18.86 7.43 3.08
C ASP A 366 19.74 6.22 2.75
N ASP A 367 19.41 5.02 3.24
CA ASP A 367 20.05 3.75 2.87
C ASP A 367 21.54 3.73 3.24
N ASP A 368 21.86 4.18 4.47
CA ASP A 368 23.21 4.20 5.03
C ASP A 368 23.46 3.08 6.06
N TYR A 369 22.41 2.32 6.38
CA TYR A 369 22.38 1.23 7.33
C TYR A 369 22.56 1.64 8.80
N ASP A 370 22.22 2.89 9.15
CA ASP A 370 22.19 3.41 10.52
C ASP A 370 20.79 3.87 10.91
N PHE A 371 20.16 3.19 11.87
CA PHE A 371 18.87 3.62 12.41
C PHE A 371 18.98 4.61 13.58
N THR A 372 20.20 4.92 14.04
CA THR A 372 20.40 5.67 15.29
C THR A 372 20.18 7.18 15.15
N ASP A 373 20.15 7.67 13.92
CA ASP A 373 19.92 9.06 13.59
C ASP A 373 18.58 9.31 12.89
N GLU A 374 17.82 8.25 12.62
CA GLU A 374 16.51 8.30 12.01
C GLU A 374 15.43 8.84 12.93
N LYS A 375 14.40 9.45 12.33
CA LYS A 375 13.22 9.91 13.07
C LYS A 375 12.43 8.72 13.61
N PRO A 376 12.15 8.64 14.92
CA PRO A 376 11.19 7.66 15.43
C PRO A 376 9.77 8.03 14.97
N ALA A 377 9.09 7.07 14.37
CA ALA A 377 7.68 7.13 14.04
C ALA A 377 6.86 6.33 15.05
N THR A 378 5.83 6.97 15.59
CA THR A 378 4.91 6.41 16.60
C THR A 378 3.48 6.81 16.24
N LYS A 379 2.48 6.34 16.99
CA LYS A 379 1.09 6.81 16.80
C LYS A 379 0.96 8.33 16.99
N GLU A 380 1.73 8.91 17.91
CA GLU A 380 1.72 10.33 18.22
C GLU A 380 2.59 11.18 17.27
N SER A 381 3.51 10.56 16.53
CA SER A 381 4.33 11.21 15.50
C SER A 381 4.51 10.30 14.27
N PRO A 382 3.44 10.04 13.51
CA PRO A 382 3.40 9.00 12.47
C PRO A 382 4.09 9.38 11.15
N GLU A 383 4.38 10.66 10.89
CA GLU A 383 5.08 11.06 9.66
C GLU A 383 6.50 10.48 9.62
N ILE A 384 6.88 9.94 8.47
CA ILE A 384 8.21 9.35 8.24
C ILE A 384 8.92 10.21 7.20
N TYR A 385 9.97 10.91 7.62
CA TYR A 385 10.78 11.74 6.76
C TYR A 385 12.19 11.91 7.33
N ARG A 386 13.10 12.35 6.45
CA ARG A 386 14.45 12.79 6.80
C ARG A 386 14.64 14.23 6.33
N ASP A 387 15.06 15.09 7.25
CA ASP A 387 15.63 16.41 6.96
C ASP A 387 17.14 16.21 7.04
N MET A 388 17.80 16.15 5.88
CA MET A 388 19.19 15.72 5.81
C MET A 388 20.12 16.86 6.21
N ASP A 389 19.83 18.09 5.79
CA ASP A 389 20.74 19.23 5.97
C ASP A 389 20.34 20.18 7.11
N GLY A 390 19.25 19.87 7.82
CA GLY A 390 18.78 20.58 9.01
C GLY A 390 18.16 21.94 8.71
N ASP A 391 17.70 22.17 7.48
CA ASP A 391 17.05 23.41 7.07
C ASP A 391 15.58 23.53 7.53
N GLY A 392 15.05 22.45 8.12
CA GLY A 392 13.69 22.34 8.65
C GLY A 392 12.71 21.68 7.68
N PHE A 393 13.11 21.34 6.45
CA PHE A 393 12.27 20.69 5.45
C PHE A 393 12.63 19.20 5.31
N ALA A 394 11.62 18.38 5.08
CA ALA A 394 11.83 16.99 4.69
C ALA A 394 12.47 16.92 3.28
N ASP A 395 13.65 16.33 3.18
CA ASP A 395 14.34 16.00 1.93
C ASP A 395 13.91 14.64 1.37
N ILE A 396 13.67 13.67 2.25
CA ILE A 396 13.26 12.31 1.91
C ILE A 396 11.99 11.97 2.66
N SER A 397 11.01 11.37 1.97
CA SER A 397 9.74 10.93 2.54
C SER A 397 9.62 9.41 2.53
N GLY A 398 9.18 8.83 3.64
CA GLY A 398 8.64 7.48 3.74
C GLY A 398 7.12 7.43 3.87
N GLY A 399 6.45 8.59 3.76
CA GLY A 399 5.00 8.73 3.89
C GLY A 399 4.52 8.81 5.35
N LEU A 400 3.48 8.04 5.67
CA LEU A 400 2.81 8.05 6.98
C LEU A 400 2.67 6.64 7.54
N LEU A 401 3.03 6.46 8.81
CA LEU A 401 2.68 5.27 9.60
C LEU A 401 1.20 5.31 9.99
N VAL A 402 0.42 4.35 9.53
CA VAL A 402 -1.03 4.31 9.74
C VAL A 402 -1.41 3.40 10.90
N TRP A 403 -0.72 2.27 11.06
CA TRP A 403 -1.03 1.30 12.09
C TRP A 403 0.14 0.33 12.33
N ILE A 404 0.34 -0.04 13.59
CA ILE A 404 1.24 -1.12 14.01
C ILE A 404 0.34 -2.25 14.56
N SER A 405 0.58 -3.49 14.14
CA SER A 405 -0.16 -4.63 14.71
C SER A 405 0.09 -4.79 16.20
N ASP A 406 -0.93 -5.22 16.94
CA ASP A 406 -0.91 -5.33 18.40
C ASP A 406 -1.10 -6.77 18.92
N GLY A 407 -1.40 -7.73 18.03
CA GLY A 407 -1.71 -9.12 18.40
C GLY A 407 -3.15 -9.35 18.86
N GLU A 408 -3.98 -8.31 18.96
CA GLU A 408 -5.34 -8.38 19.50
C GLU A 408 -6.41 -8.02 18.48
N ASN A 409 -6.08 -7.16 17.50
CA ASN A 409 -7.03 -6.63 16.52
C ASN A 409 -6.62 -7.00 15.09
N VAL A 410 -7.64 -7.21 14.24
CA VAL A 410 -7.42 -7.25 12.79
C VAL A 410 -7.04 -5.86 12.28
N PRO A 411 -6.47 -5.71 11.08
CA PRO A 411 -6.26 -4.39 10.50
C PRO A 411 -7.56 -3.58 10.36
N PRO A 412 -7.50 -2.24 10.41
CA PRO A 412 -8.68 -1.39 10.30
C PRO A 412 -9.61 -1.80 9.14
N MET A 413 -10.89 -1.96 9.45
CA MET A 413 -11.96 -2.36 8.54
C MET A 413 -11.94 -3.82 8.05
N ALA A 414 -10.90 -4.63 8.29
CA ALA A 414 -10.82 -5.98 7.76
C ALA A 414 -11.98 -6.90 8.24
N ASP A 415 -12.45 -6.69 9.47
CA ASP A 415 -13.55 -7.41 10.10
C ASP A 415 -14.91 -7.13 9.45
N TRP A 416 -15.41 -5.90 9.48
CA TRP A 416 -16.75 -5.61 9.00
C TRP A 416 -16.80 -5.50 7.47
N LEU A 417 -15.68 -5.15 6.84
CA LEU A 417 -15.61 -5.00 5.39
C LEU A 417 -15.44 -6.35 4.70
N TRP A 418 -14.57 -7.22 5.23
CA TRP A 418 -14.19 -8.50 4.61
C TRP A 418 -14.54 -9.74 5.42
N GLY A 419 -14.99 -9.57 6.67
CA GLY A 419 -15.36 -10.67 7.56
C GLY A 419 -14.17 -11.35 8.22
N VAL A 420 -12.96 -10.82 8.10
CA VAL A 420 -11.75 -11.41 8.71
C VAL A 420 -11.87 -11.36 10.24
N GLN A 421 -11.54 -12.44 10.93
CA GLN A 421 -11.59 -12.53 12.39
C GLN A 421 -10.24 -13.01 12.94
N CYS A 422 -9.93 -12.65 14.19
CA CYS A 422 -8.77 -13.24 14.86
C CYS A 422 -8.88 -14.77 14.87
N GLY A 423 -7.75 -15.44 14.62
CA GLY A 423 -7.69 -16.89 14.46
C GLY A 423 -7.81 -17.37 13.02
N ASP A 424 -8.20 -16.51 12.07
CA ASP A 424 -8.04 -16.81 10.64
C ASP A 424 -6.55 -16.74 10.27
N GLU A 425 -5.95 -17.88 9.94
CA GLU A 425 -4.57 -17.97 9.49
C GLU A 425 -4.33 -19.30 8.75
N VAL A 426 -3.47 -19.27 7.74
CA VAL A 426 -3.17 -20.43 6.89
C VAL A 426 -1.68 -20.67 6.73
N GLY A 427 -0.89 -19.61 6.80
CA GLY A 427 0.56 -19.69 6.82
C GLY A 427 1.13 -18.73 7.86
N THR A 428 2.11 -17.92 7.49
CA THR A 428 2.82 -17.03 8.42
C THR A 428 2.01 -15.80 8.80
N LEU A 429 1.14 -15.34 7.91
CA LEU A 429 0.33 -14.14 8.14
C LEU A 429 -0.94 -14.49 8.91
N LYS A 430 -1.09 -13.89 10.09
CA LYS A 430 -2.28 -14.02 10.95
C LYS A 430 -3.27 -12.90 10.66
N ALA A 431 -4.56 -13.18 10.81
CA ALA A 431 -5.59 -12.15 10.77
C ALA A 431 -5.43 -11.07 11.85
N CYS A 432 -4.95 -11.46 13.04
CA CYS A 432 -4.50 -10.56 14.10
C CYS A 432 -2.99 -10.76 14.25
N PRO A 433 -2.17 -10.03 13.46
CA PRO A 433 -0.72 -10.20 13.47
C PRO A 433 -0.15 -9.86 14.84
N ASP A 434 0.86 -10.61 15.28
CA ASP A 434 1.54 -10.36 16.56
C ASP A 434 2.06 -8.93 16.65
N SER A 435 2.28 -8.41 17.86
CA SER A 435 2.72 -7.03 18.03
C SER A 435 3.94 -6.69 17.15
N GLY A 436 3.86 -5.60 16.38
CA GLY A 436 4.93 -5.12 15.50
C GLY A 436 5.28 -5.99 14.30
N SER A 437 4.48 -7.01 13.98
CA SER A 437 4.77 -7.97 12.91
C SER A 437 4.13 -7.61 11.55
N LEU A 438 3.20 -6.66 11.54
CA LEU A 438 2.63 -6.07 10.33
C LEU A 438 2.44 -4.57 10.53
N LEU A 439 2.91 -3.78 9.57
CA LEU A 439 2.73 -2.32 9.57
C LEU A 439 1.90 -1.88 8.37
N GLN A 440 1.05 -0.86 8.57
CA GLN A 440 0.35 -0.17 7.49
C GLN A 440 0.96 1.22 7.25
N PHE A 441 1.12 1.58 5.99
CA PHE A 441 1.61 2.90 5.59
C PHE A 441 0.66 3.60 4.60
N ALA A 442 0.78 4.92 4.47
CA ALA A 442 0.12 5.74 3.45
C ALA A 442 1.17 6.62 2.73
N GLY A 443 0.94 6.97 1.46
CA GLY A 443 1.96 7.61 0.61
C GLY A 443 1.94 7.23 -0.87
N PRO A 444 2.50 8.03 -1.79
CA PRO A 444 2.50 7.77 -3.23
C PRO A 444 3.60 6.77 -3.63
N PHE A 445 3.46 5.52 -3.19
CA PHE A 445 4.55 4.52 -3.22
C PHE A 445 4.80 3.87 -4.58
N ASP A 446 3.85 3.93 -5.51
CA ASP A 446 4.05 3.40 -6.85
C ASP A 446 4.67 4.49 -7.73
N GLY A 447 5.93 4.33 -8.11
CA GLY A 447 6.72 5.43 -8.64
C GLY A 447 6.23 6.03 -9.97
N GLY A 448 6.53 7.31 -10.16
CA GLY A 448 6.27 8.06 -11.40
C GLY A 448 4.86 8.64 -11.53
N TYR A 449 4.10 8.72 -10.43
CA TYR A 449 2.81 9.41 -10.34
C TYR A 449 2.67 10.01 -8.92
N THR A 450 2.14 11.24 -8.81
CA THR A 450 2.05 11.99 -7.54
C THR A 450 0.72 12.75 -7.40
N HIS A 451 -0.31 12.29 -8.08
CA HIS A 451 -1.54 13.06 -8.29
C HIS A 451 -2.39 13.22 -7.01
N GLY A 452 -2.41 12.20 -6.16
CA GLY A 452 -3.04 12.22 -4.84
C GLY A 452 -2.44 13.27 -3.93
N THR A 453 -1.11 13.36 -3.85
CA THR A 453 -0.41 14.43 -3.12
C THR A 453 -0.79 15.82 -3.65
N GLN A 454 -0.91 16.00 -4.97
CA GLN A 454 -1.34 17.28 -5.56
C GLN A 454 -2.81 17.61 -5.24
N CYS A 455 -3.69 16.61 -5.24
CA CYS A 455 -5.09 16.76 -4.82
C CYS A 455 -5.20 17.13 -3.33
N ALA A 456 -4.46 16.45 -2.47
CA ALA A 456 -4.34 16.72 -1.04
C ALA A 456 -3.81 18.13 -0.77
N SER A 457 -2.77 18.53 -1.51
CA SER A 457 -2.26 19.90 -1.51
C SER A 457 -3.40 20.88 -1.78
N ASN A 458 -4.13 20.78 -2.90
CA ASN A 458 -5.26 21.69 -3.18
C ASN A 458 -6.31 21.80 -2.04
N ILE A 459 -6.46 20.77 -1.21
CA ILE A 459 -7.39 20.73 -0.08
C ILE A 459 -6.79 21.37 1.18
N ALA A 460 -5.60 20.92 1.62
CA ALA A 460 -5.12 21.13 2.99
C ALA A 460 -3.69 21.69 3.12
N GLY A 461 -2.97 21.93 2.03
CA GLY A 461 -1.59 22.42 2.17
C GLY A 461 -1.52 23.82 2.81
N GLN A 462 -0.36 24.11 3.37
CA GLN A 462 -0.16 25.10 4.43
C GLN A 462 0.65 26.32 3.98
N GLY A 463 1.12 26.37 2.72
CA GLY A 463 1.95 27.45 2.20
C GLY A 463 3.35 27.54 2.84
N LYS A 464 3.90 26.42 3.33
CA LYS A 464 5.26 26.31 3.90
C LYS A 464 6.32 26.27 2.82
N VAL A 465 6.05 25.62 1.68
CA VAL A 465 6.99 25.46 0.57
C VAL A 465 6.87 26.64 -0.40
N SER A 466 7.23 27.87 0.00
CA SER A 466 7.44 28.94 -0.98
C SER A 466 8.28 30.14 -0.50
N ALA A 467 9.59 29.91 -0.43
CA ALA A 467 10.62 30.77 -1.06
C ALA A 467 11.95 29.99 -1.31
N GLY A 468 11.85 28.74 -1.77
CA GLY A 468 13.01 27.91 -2.13
C GLY A 468 12.89 27.02 -3.39
N LEU A 469 11.71 27.01 -4.06
CA LEU A 469 11.36 26.45 -5.39
C LEU A 469 11.62 24.94 -5.71
N THR A 470 10.57 24.22 -6.12
CA THR A 470 10.64 23.11 -7.10
C THR A 470 9.93 23.40 -8.43
N ALA A 471 9.10 24.44 -8.53
CA ALA A 471 8.55 24.94 -9.80
C ALA A 471 8.45 26.47 -9.80
N GLN A 472 8.84 27.11 -10.91
CA GLN A 472 8.60 28.54 -11.11
C GLN A 472 7.09 28.78 -11.09
N PRO A 473 6.56 29.61 -10.18
CA PRO A 473 5.13 29.88 -10.21
C PRO A 473 4.83 30.56 -11.56
N CYS A 474 3.81 30.08 -12.28
CA CYS A 474 3.42 30.64 -13.58
C CYS A 474 3.13 32.16 -13.53
N ARG A 475 3.05 32.74 -12.32
CA ARG A 475 3.09 34.17 -12.00
C ARG A 475 3.71 34.42 -10.61
N VAL A 476 4.23 35.63 -10.39
CA VAL A 476 4.53 36.14 -9.04
C VAL A 476 3.26 36.08 -8.17
N GLY A 477 3.32 35.34 -7.06
CA GLY A 477 2.21 35.20 -6.12
C GLY A 477 1.54 33.83 -6.03
N GLY A 478 2.19 32.74 -6.48
CA GLY A 478 1.86 31.35 -6.13
C GLY A 478 0.47 30.82 -6.55
N MET A 479 0.24 29.52 -6.32
CA MET A 479 -1.03 28.82 -6.50
C MET A 479 -1.55 28.46 -5.11
N VAL A 480 -2.85 28.61 -4.80
CA VAL A 480 -3.40 28.03 -3.55
C VAL A 480 -3.10 26.55 -3.59
N GLN A 481 -2.48 26.07 -2.53
CA GLN A 481 -2.25 24.66 -2.31
C GLN A 481 -2.92 24.29 -1.00
N GLY A 482 -4.17 24.69 -0.75
CA GLY A 482 -4.92 24.37 0.48
C GLY A 482 -6.11 25.30 0.75
N GLY A 483 -7.33 24.89 0.38
CA GLY A 483 -8.55 25.67 0.60
C GLY A 483 -9.13 25.63 2.01
N ALA A 484 -8.75 24.64 2.81
CA ALA A 484 -9.32 24.35 4.12
C ALA A 484 -8.22 24.04 5.16
N PRO A 485 -7.65 25.06 5.82
CA PRO A 485 -6.48 24.87 6.68
C PRO A 485 -6.75 24.11 7.99
N GLU A 486 -8.02 23.82 8.31
CA GLU A 486 -8.42 23.09 9.53
C GLU A 486 -9.16 21.79 9.18
N VAL A 487 -8.98 21.27 7.96
CA VAL A 487 -9.50 19.98 7.49
C VAL A 487 -8.57 18.84 7.89
N GLY A 488 -9.13 17.63 8.07
CA GLY A 488 -8.35 16.40 8.14
C GLY A 488 -8.36 15.66 6.80
N LEU A 489 -7.22 15.18 6.34
CA LEU A 489 -7.09 14.36 5.14
C LEU A 489 -7.07 12.88 5.50
N MET A 490 -7.77 12.06 4.72
CA MET A 490 -7.69 10.61 4.75
C MET A 490 -7.15 10.14 3.39
N ASP A 491 -6.16 9.25 3.39
CA ASP A 491 -5.68 8.58 2.17
C ASP A 491 -6.63 7.41 1.82
#